data_AF-A0A950M8Z2-F1
#
_entry.id   AF-A0A950M8Z2-F1
#
_cell.length_a   1.000
_cell.length_b   1.000
_cell.length_c   1.000
_cell.angle_alpha   90.00
_cell.angle_beta   90.00
_cell.angle_gamma   90.00
#
_symmetry.space_group_name_H-M   'P 1'
#
loop_
_entity.id
_entity.type
_entity.pdbx_description
1 polymer ?
#
loop_
_entity_poly.entity_id
_entity_poly.type
_entity_poly.pdbx_seq_one_letter_code
_entity_poly.pdbx_strand_id
1 'polypeptide(L)'
;MVNLRLAALVAALALPSTLAAIPASAEPDPNGDTTASVVPISQLAPADEYFGRYQMSVLGIANTIRDAGSRIDEGRIPSMIDGPLSFVSDAIHAWQHDYPNDPWIAKDLLALELVYLKAGTPQAFALARKTEAWLVRDYPDVPAAEDARVALADAGGAPRTSAAPSTGTDAWTRFAALRAPLPSVPTQH
;
A
#
# COMPACT_ATOMS: atom_id res chain seq x y z
N MET A 1 46.87 13.90 57.75
CA MET A 1 47.72 14.83 56.98
C MET A 1 46.84 15.56 55.97
N VAL A 2 46.84 16.90 56.08
CA VAL A 2 46.75 17.95 55.05
C VAL A 2 45.58 17.97 54.04
N ASN A 3 44.87 19.11 54.10
CA ASN A 3 43.87 19.69 53.19
C ASN A 3 44.47 20.26 51.88
N LEU A 4 43.64 20.43 50.83
CA LEU A 4 43.41 21.63 49.97
C LEU A 4 42.85 21.17 48.61
N ARG A 5 41.61 21.51 48.21
CA ARG A 5 41.06 22.78 47.66
C ARG A 5 41.70 23.27 46.35
N LEU A 6 40.87 23.35 45.29
CA LEU A 6 40.50 24.50 44.44
C LEU A 6 39.90 23.92 43.13
N ALA A 7 38.64 24.18 42.74
CA ALA A 7 37.99 25.43 42.33
C ALA A 7 38.04 25.67 40.80
N ALA A 8 36.83 25.76 40.23
CA ALA A 8 36.39 26.55 39.07
C ALA A 8 37.01 26.30 37.68
N LEU A 9 36.16 26.10 36.66
CA LEU A 9 35.69 27.20 35.81
C LEU A 9 34.55 26.76 34.86
N VAL A 10 33.65 27.72 34.63
CA VAL A 10 32.43 27.75 33.81
C VAL A 10 32.73 27.74 32.31
N ALA A 11 31.88 27.11 31.49
CA ALA A 11 31.49 27.62 30.17
C ALA A 11 30.19 26.95 29.69
N ALA A 12 29.06 27.61 29.92
CA ALA A 12 27.80 27.31 29.23
C ALA A 12 27.89 27.90 27.80
N LEU A 13 28.01 27.04 26.80
CA LEU A 13 27.89 27.42 25.39
C LEU A 13 26.46 27.16 24.93
N ALA A 14 25.70 28.25 24.85
CA ALA A 14 24.42 28.29 24.16
C ALA A 14 24.65 28.10 22.66
N LEU A 15 23.99 27.09 22.07
CA LEU A 15 23.94 26.92 20.62
C LEU A 15 22.84 27.82 20.04
N PRO A 16 23.11 28.63 19.01
CA PRO A 16 22.07 29.35 18.29
C PRO A 16 21.31 28.39 17.36
N SER A 17 20.02 28.22 17.61
CA SER A 17 19.08 27.61 16.66
C SER A 17 18.95 28.52 15.44
N THR A 18 19.59 28.14 14.34
CA THR A 18 19.43 28.83 13.06
C THR A 18 18.10 28.35 12.46
N LEU A 19 17.04 29.15 12.59
CA LEU A 19 15.78 28.94 11.89
C LEU A 19 16.02 29.26 10.41
N ALA A 20 16.17 28.25 9.57
CA ALA A 20 16.15 28.44 8.12
C ALA A 20 14.76 28.98 7.74
N ALA A 21 14.73 30.21 7.21
CA ALA A 21 13.55 30.81 6.64
C ALA A 21 13.04 29.95 5.48
N ILE A 22 11.82 29.43 5.62
CA ILE A 22 11.08 28.80 4.52
C ILE A 22 10.69 29.92 3.56
N PRO A 23 11.12 29.90 2.28
CA PRO A 23 10.59 30.83 1.30
C PRO A 23 9.10 30.51 1.07
N ALA A 24 8.25 31.36 1.63
CA ALA A 24 6.86 31.47 1.22
C ALA A 24 6.81 32.18 -0.14
N SER A 25 6.60 31.41 -1.21
CA SER A 25 5.97 31.85 -2.46
C SER A 25 5.89 30.67 -3.43
N ALA A 26 4.77 29.97 -3.36
CA ALA A 26 4.17 29.36 -4.54
C ALA A 26 2.73 29.87 -4.54
N GLU A 27 2.51 30.99 -5.23
CA GLU A 27 1.15 31.44 -5.55
C GLU A 27 0.44 30.32 -6.33
N PRO A 28 -0.81 29.98 -5.98
CA PRO A 28 -1.59 29.06 -6.77
C PRO A 28 -1.89 29.71 -8.12
N ASP A 29 -1.43 29.07 -9.19
CA ASP A 29 -1.73 29.45 -10.56
C ASP A 29 -3.27 29.41 -10.76
N PRO A 30 -3.95 30.55 -11.03
CA PRO A 30 -5.41 30.61 -11.13
C PRO A 30 -5.98 29.87 -12.35
N ASN A 31 -5.14 29.31 -13.21
CA ASN A 31 -5.55 28.59 -14.42
C ASN A 31 -5.03 27.13 -14.48
N GLY A 32 -4.54 26.60 -13.35
CA GLY A 32 -4.20 25.19 -13.23
C GLY A 32 -5.46 24.35 -13.09
N ASP A 33 -6.05 23.99 -14.24
CA ASP A 33 -7.12 23.00 -14.40
C ASP A 33 -6.66 21.62 -13.89
N THR A 34 -6.56 21.49 -12.57
CA THR A 34 -6.47 20.20 -11.90
C THR A 34 -7.90 19.75 -11.67
N THR A 35 -8.57 19.35 -12.75
CA THR A 35 -9.72 18.46 -12.65
C THR A 35 -9.22 17.14 -12.09
N ALA A 36 -9.07 17.06 -10.77
CA ALA A 36 -9.16 15.78 -10.08
C ALA A 36 -10.49 15.19 -10.56
N SER A 37 -10.42 14.17 -11.43
CA SER A 37 -11.61 13.53 -11.98
C SER A 37 -12.40 12.95 -10.81
N VAL A 38 -13.39 13.70 -10.34
CA VAL A 38 -14.25 13.29 -9.23
C VAL A 38 -15.09 12.15 -9.77
N VAL A 39 -14.71 10.91 -9.42
CA VAL A 39 -15.53 9.74 -9.70
C VAL A 39 -16.89 9.99 -9.04
N PRO A 40 -18.01 9.96 -9.78
CA PRO A 40 -19.31 10.18 -9.19
C PRO A 40 -19.58 9.10 -8.15
N ILE A 41 -20.15 9.48 -7.01
CA ILE A 41 -20.38 8.57 -5.86
C ILE A 41 -21.17 7.32 -6.27
N SER A 42 -22.05 7.42 -7.28
CA SER A 42 -22.81 6.30 -7.82
C SER A 42 -21.99 5.21 -8.51
N GLN A 43 -20.70 5.47 -8.80
CA GLN A 43 -19.76 4.50 -9.35
C GLN A 43 -18.88 3.84 -8.28
N LEU A 44 -18.99 4.28 -7.03
CA LEU A 44 -18.30 3.67 -5.90
C LEU A 44 -19.23 2.67 -5.22
N ALA A 45 -18.69 1.50 -4.90
CA ALA A 45 -19.41 0.57 -4.04
C ALA A 45 -19.62 1.19 -2.65
N PRO A 46 -20.83 1.12 -2.09
CA PRO A 46 -21.07 1.39 -0.69
C PRO A 46 -20.16 0.55 0.20
N ALA A 47 -19.67 1.13 1.30
CA ALA A 47 -18.76 0.43 2.21
C ALA A 47 -19.41 -0.81 2.88
N ASP A 48 -20.74 -0.79 3.03
CA ASP A 48 -21.54 -1.83 3.67
C ASP A 48 -22.06 -2.90 2.69
N GLU A 49 -21.70 -2.80 1.41
CA GLU A 49 -22.08 -3.81 0.42
C GLU A 49 -21.13 -5.01 0.46
N TYR A 50 -21.68 -6.21 0.23
CA TYR A 50 -20.99 -7.47 0.37
C TYR A 50 -20.93 -8.22 -0.95
N PHE A 51 -19.73 -8.68 -1.30
CA PHE A 51 -19.43 -9.27 -2.59
C PHE A 51 -18.98 -10.72 -2.48
N GLY A 52 -19.27 -11.49 -3.54
CA GLY A 52 -18.86 -12.88 -3.69
C GLY A 52 -19.58 -13.85 -2.75
N ARG A 53 -19.18 -15.12 -2.81
CA ARG A 53 -19.78 -16.21 -2.04
C ARG A 53 -19.53 -16.11 -0.54
N TYR A 54 -18.45 -15.44 -0.16
CA TYR A 54 -18.05 -15.25 1.23
C TYR A 54 -18.53 -13.93 1.83
N GLN A 55 -19.33 -13.16 1.09
CA GLN A 55 -19.91 -11.90 1.56
C GLN A 55 -18.84 -10.99 2.16
N MET A 56 -17.84 -10.63 1.35
CA MET A 56 -16.78 -9.73 1.78
C MET A 56 -17.12 -8.30 1.39
N SER A 57 -17.02 -7.37 2.35
CA SER A 57 -17.12 -5.94 2.04
C SER A 57 -15.85 -5.42 1.38
N VAL A 58 -15.92 -4.24 0.74
CA VAL A 58 -14.74 -3.55 0.17
C VAL A 58 -13.63 -3.37 1.22
N LEU A 59 -14.00 -3.04 2.45
CA LEU A 59 -13.04 -2.93 3.55
C LEU A 59 -12.50 -4.30 3.98
N GLY A 60 -13.34 -5.33 3.98
CA GLY A 60 -12.94 -6.70 4.25
C GLY A 60 -11.92 -7.23 3.24
N ILE A 61 -12.10 -6.94 1.95
CA ILE A 61 -11.17 -7.23 0.86
C ILE A 61 -9.80 -6.60 1.16
N ALA A 62 -9.76 -5.28 1.36
CA ALA A 62 -8.51 -4.55 1.59
C ALA A 62 -7.77 -5.03 2.86
N ASN A 63 -8.49 -5.23 3.97
CA ASN A 63 -7.90 -5.75 5.20
C ASN A 63 -7.33 -7.16 5.03
N THR A 64 -8.04 -8.04 4.31
CA THR A 64 -7.57 -9.42 4.08
C THR A 64 -6.28 -9.43 3.25
N ILE A 65 -6.18 -8.60 2.22
CA ILE A 65 -4.96 -8.46 1.42
C ILE A 65 -3.80 -7.96 2.29
N ARG A 66 -4.03 -6.88 3.06
CA ARG A 66 -3.03 -6.31 3.96
C ARG A 66 -2.51 -7.35 4.96
N ASP A 67 -3.42 -8.02 5.66
CA ASP A 67 -3.10 -8.98 6.71
C ASP A 67 -2.37 -10.21 6.14
N ALA A 68 -2.69 -10.61 4.90
CA ALA A 68 -1.94 -11.65 4.20
C ALA A 68 -0.50 -11.26 3.93
N GLY A 69 -0.25 -10.04 3.44
CA GLY A 69 1.12 -9.55 3.24
C GLY A 69 1.93 -9.47 4.53
N SER A 70 1.32 -8.97 5.62
CA SER A 70 1.95 -8.94 6.95
C SER A 70 2.31 -10.35 7.45
N ARG A 71 1.43 -11.33 7.28
CA ARG A 71 1.71 -12.73 7.65
C ARG A 71 2.85 -13.34 6.84
N ILE A 72 2.96 -12.98 5.56
CA ILE A 72 4.09 -13.42 4.72
C ILE A 72 5.40 -12.80 5.24
N ASP A 73 5.40 -11.53 5.65
CA ASP A 73 6.58 -10.89 6.27
C ASP A 73 7.03 -11.61 7.56
N GLU A 74 6.08 -12.18 8.30
CA GLU A 74 6.35 -13.02 9.48
C GLU A 74 6.70 -14.48 9.15
N GLY A 75 6.83 -14.84 7.87
CA GLY A 75 7.16 -16.20 7.42
C GLY A 75 5.99 -17.19 7.37
N ARG A 76 4.73 -16.72 7.43
CA ARG A 76 3.51 -17.55 7.40
C ARG A 76 2.86 -17.54 6.01
N ILE A 77 3.17 -18.53 5.17
CA ILE A 77 2.79 -18.53 3.74
C ILE A 77 1.71 -19.57 3.34
N PRO A 78 1.78 -20.86 3.72
CA PRO A 78 1.04 -21.91 2.99
C PRO A 78 -0.49 -21.81 3.05
N SER A 79 -1.07 -21.41 4.18
CA SER A 79 -2.54 -21.45 4.38
C SER A 79 -3.29 -20.23 3.83
N MET A 80 -2.60 -19.15 3.46
CA MET A 80 -3.25 -17.91 3.01
C MET A 80 -3.60 -17.96 1.52
N ILE A 81 -2.76 -18.59 0.69
CA ILE A 81 -2.92 -18.71 -0.77
C ILE A 81 -4.18 -19.52 -1.12
N ASP A 82 -4.34 -20.70 -0.49
CA ASP A 82 -5.49 -21.60 -0.70
C ASP A 82 -6.70 -21.26 0.17
N GLY A 83 -6.54 -20.29 1.09
CA GLY A 83 -7.56 -19.89 2.05
C GLY A 83 -8.09 -18.49 1.76
N PRO A 84 -7.94 -17.53 2.68
CA PRO A 84 -8.56 -16.20 2.59
C PRO A 84 -8.36 -15.45 1.27
N LEU A 85 -7.21 -15.58 0.60
CA LEU A 85 -6.95 -14.87 -0.66
C LEU A 85 -7.77 -15.40 -1.84
N SER A 86 -8.22 -16.65 -1.80
CA SER A 86 -9.15 -17.18 -2.80
C SER A 86 -10.53 -16.51 -2.72
N PHE A 87 -10.96 -16.16 -1.50
CA PHE A 87 -12.23 -15.49 -1.24
C PHE A 87 -12.17 -14.02 -1.70
N VAL A 88 -11.01 -13.39 -1.52
CA VAL A 88 -10.74 -12.03 -2.02
C VAL A 88 -10.91 -11.97 -3.53
N SER A 89 -10.32 -12.89 -4.29
CA SER A 89 -10.45 -12.89 -5.75
C SER A 89 -11.90 -13.07 -6.21
N ASP A 90 -12.67 -13.93 -5.53
CA ASP A 90 -14.11 -14.15 -5.80
C ASP A 90 -14.93 -12.88 -5.51
N ALA A 91 -14.64 -12.22 -4.39
CA ALA A 91 -15.30 -10.98 -4.00
C ALA A 91 -14.97 -9.82 -4.95
N ILE A 92 -13.72 -9.66 -5.38
CA ILE A 92 -13.34 -8.61 -6.35
C ILE A 92 -14.05 -8.84 -7.70
N HIS A 93 -14.24 -10.09 -8.13
CA HIS A 93 -14.97 -10.39 -9.36
C HIS A 93 -16.44 -9.95 -9.27
N ALA A 94 -17.10 -10.23 -8.15
CA ALA A 94 -18.47 -9.79 -7.92
C ALA A 94 -18.55 -8.26 -7.80
N TRP A 95 -17.62 -7.64 -7.06
CA TRP A 95 -17.54 -6.19 -6.94
C TRP A 95 -17.37 -5.50 -8.30
N GLN A 96 -16.50 -6.03 -9.17
CA GLN A 96 -16.34 -5.53 -10.53
C GLN A 96 -17.60 -5.70 -11.38
N HIS A 97 -18.37 -6.77 -11.18
CA HIS A 97 -19.60 -6.99 -11.93
C HIS A 97 -20.61 -5.86 -11.66
N ASP A 98 -20.79 -5.51 -10.39
CA ASP A 98 -21.78 -4.51 -9.96
C ASP A 98 -21.25 -3.07 -10.12
N TYR A 99 -19.94 -2.87 -9.92
CA TYR A 99 -19.27 -1.57 -9.91
C TYR A 99 -17.99 -1.55 -10.77
N PRO A 100 -18.07 -1.75 -12.10
CA PRO A 100 -16.89 -1.91 -12.95
C PRO A 100 -15.98 -0.67 -13.05
N ASN A 101 -16.50 0.50 -12.66
CA ASN A 101 -15.76 1.77 -12.70
C ASN A 101 -15.21 2.18 -11.32
N ASP A 102 -15.35 1.34 -10.29
CA ASP A 102 -14.82 1.66 -8.98
C ASP A 102 -13.28 1.68 -9.02
N PRO A 103 -12.63 2.85 -8.79
CA PRO A 103 -11.19 3.00 -8.92
C PRO A 103 -10.40 2.20 -7.88
N TRP A 104 -11.06 1.67 -6.85
CA TRP A 104 -10.43 0.84 -5.83
C TRP A 104 -10.18 -0.58 -6.29
N ILE A 105 -10.96 -1.10 -7.24
CA ILE A 105 -10.79 -2.48 -7.75
C ILE A 105 -9.39 -2.66 -8.32
N ALA A 106 -8.97 -1.76 -9.22
CA ALA A 106 -7.65 -1.82 -9.83
C ALA A 106 -6.51 -1.76 -8.79
N LYS A 107 -6.69 -0.95 -7.75
CA LYS A 107 -5.69 -0.82 -6.67
C LYS A 107 -5.61 -2.08 -5.81
N ASP A 108 -6.75 -2.66 -5.47
CA ASP A 108 -6.81 -3.88 -4.64
C ASP A 108 -6.36 -5.11 -5.45
N LEU A 109 -6.57 -5.14 -6.78
CA LEU A 109 -5.99 -6.14 -7.69
C LEU A 109 -4.46 -6.07 -7.72
N LEU A 110 -3.88 -4.87 -7.90
CA LEU A 110 -2.42 -4.71 -7.83
C LEU A 110 -1.89 -5.17 -6.46
N ALA A 111 -2.55 -4.80 -5.37
CA ALA A 111 -2.13 -5.21 -4.03
C ALA A 111 -2.18 -6.73 -3.85
N LEU A 112 -3.23 -7.37 -4.36
CA LEU A 112 -3.37 -8.83 -4.35
C LEU A 112 -2.24 -9.52 -5.13
N GLU A 113 -1.88 -8.99 -6.30
CA GLU A 113 -0.74 -9.47 -7.08
C GLU A 113 0.56 -9.36 -6.29
N LEU A 114 0.84 -8.20 -5.69
CA LEU A 114 2.05 -7.98 -4.91
C LEU A 114 2.16 -8.96 -3.74
N VAL A 115 1.04 -9.27 -3.07
CA VAL A 115 0.99 -10.31 -2.03
C VAL A 115 1.35 -11.69 -2.58
N TYR A 116 0.84 -12.04 -3.76
CA TYR A 116 1.21 -13.30 -4.42
C TYR A 116 2.70 -13.34 -4.81
N LEU A 117 3.26 -12.26 -5.36
CA LEU A 117 4.69 -12.18 -5.68
C LEU A 117 5.56 -12.28 -4.41
N LYS A 118 5.10 -11.69 -3.31
CA LYS A 118 5.77 -11.73 -2.01
C LYS A 118 5.83 -13.14 -1.42
N ALA A 119 4.79 -13.95 -1.62
CA ALA A 119 4.75 -15.34 -1.16
C ALA A 119 5.82 -16.23 -1.80
N GLY A 120 6.27 -15.91 -3.03
CA GLY A 120 7.43 -16.53 -3.66
C GLY A 120 7.31 -18.02 -4.01
N THR A 121 6.11 -18.60 -3.93
CA THR A 121 5.87 -20.00 -4.32
C THR A 121 5.46 -20.11 -5.80
N PRO A 122 5.70 -21.24 -6.49
CA PRO A 122 5.28 -21.42 -7.88
C PRO A 122 3.78 -21.19 -8.11
N GLN A 123 2.96 -21.62 -7.14
CA GLN A 123 1.52 -21.39 -7.17
C GLN A 123 1.17 -19.91 -7.03
N ALA A 124 1.81 -19.20 -6.10
CA ALA A 124 1.58 -17.77 -5.91
C ALA A 124 2.00 -17.00 -7.16
N PHE A 125 3.13 -17.34 -7.79
CA PHE A 125 3.50 -16.77 -9.08
C PHE A 125 2.47 -17.01 -10.19
N ALA A 126 1.82 -18.18 -10.22
CA ALA A 126 0.75 -18.44 -11.18
C ALA A 126 -0.48 -17.58 -10.90
N LEU A 127 -0.80 -17.31 -9.64
CA LEU A 127 -1.88 -16.41 -9.26
C LEU A 127 -1.55 -14.94 -9.57
N ALA A 128 -0.33 -14.50 -9.28
CA ALA A 128 0.14 -13.16 -9.65
C ALA A 128 -0.02 -12.90 -11.15
N ARG A 129 0.41 -13.83 -12.01
CA ARG A 129 0.21 -13.73 -13.47
C ARG A 129 -1.26 -13.65 -13.87
N LYS A 130 -2.14 -14.37 -13.18
CA LYS A 130 -3.59 -14.31 -13.46
C LYS A 130 -4.16 -12.94 -13.04
N THR A 131 -3.74 -12.41 -11.90
CA THR A 131 -4.17 -11.10 -11.40
C THR A 131 -3.65 -9.97 -12.28
N GLU A 132 -2.39 -10.01 -12.71
CA GLU A 132 -1.83 -9.07 -13.68
C GLU A 132 -2.61 -9.09 -15.01
N ALA A 133 -2.83 -10.28 -15.57
CA ALA A 133 -3.59 -10.42 -16.82
C ALA A 133 -5.03 -9.90 -16.70
N TRP A 134 -5.66 -10.09 -15.53
CA TRP A 134 -6.97 -9.53 -15.23
C TRP A 134 -6.91 -8.00 -15.21
N LEU A 135 -5.96 -7.42 -14.46
CA LEU A 135 -5.80 -5.98 -14.32
C LEU A 135 -5.51 -5.30 -15.67
N VAL A 136 -4.60 -5.86 -16.47
CA VAL A 136 -4.24 -5.33 -17.80
C VAL A 136 -5.40 -5.44 -18.79
N ARG A 137 -6.19 -6.50 -18.73
CA ARG A 137 -7.33 -6.69 -19.63
C ARG A 137 -8.46 -5.72 -19.34
N ASP A 138 -8.80 -5.56 -18.06
CA ASP A 138 -10.03 -4.84 -17.66
C ASP A 138 -9.77 -3.38 -17.29
N TYR A 139 -8.53 -3.03 -16.93
CA TYR A 139 -8.12 -1.68 -16.54
C TYR A 139 -6.80 -1.26 -17.24
N PRO A 140 -6.72 -1.28 -18.58
CA PRO A 140 -5.45 -1.08 -19.30
C PRO A 140 -4.82 0.31 -19.08
N ASP A 141 -5.62 1.34 -18.83
CA ASP A 141 -5.20 2.74 -18.81
C ASP A 141 -4.98 3.31 -17.40
N VAL A 142 -5.08 2.48 -16.35
CA VAL A 142 -4.83 2.92 -14.98
C VAL A 142 -3.37 2.64 -14.58
N PRO A 143 -2.74 3.49 -13.75
CA PRO A 143 -1.35 3.29 -13.31
C PRO A 143 -1.08 1.91 -12.70
N ALA A 144 -2.09 1.34 -12.03
CA ALA A 144 -1.96 0.03 -11.39
C ALA A 144 -1.66 -1.10 -12.39
N ALA A 145 -2.16 -1.02 -13.63
CA ALA A 145 -1.90 -2.05 -14.65
C ALA A 145 -0.45 -2.02 -15.13
N GLU A 146 0.17 -0.85 -15.21
CA GLU A 146 1.59 -0.75 -15.54
C GLU A 146 2.47 -1.18 -14.37
N ASP A 147 2.13 -0.75 -13.15
CA ASP A 147 2.84 -1.16 -11.93
C ASP A 147 2.83 -2.70 -11.77
N ALA A 148 1.74 -3.36 -12.11
CA ALA A 148 1.60 -4.82 -12.14
C ALA A 148 2.59 -5.48 -13.12
N ARG A 149 2.61 -5.02 -14.38
CA ARG A 149 3.55 -5.54 -15.39
C ARG A 149 5.00 -5.44 -14.93
N VAL A 150 5.37 -4.27 -14.39
CA VAL A 150 6.71 -4.01 -13.86
C VAL A 150 7.03 -4.96 -12.70
N ALA A 151 6.13 -5.07 -11.71
CA ALA A 151 6.32 -5.93 -10.55
C ALA A 151 6.49 -7.41 -10.94
N LEU A 152 5.68 -7.89 -11.87
CA LEU A 152 5.76 -9.27 -12.36
C LEU A 152 7.05 -9.53 -13.15
N ALA A 153 7.45 -8.59 -14.01
CA ALA A 153 8.71 -8.69 -14.76
C ALA A 153 9.92 -8.72 -13.83
N ASP A 154 9.96 -7.82 -12.84
CA ASP A 154 11.01 -7.76 -11.82
C ASP A 154 11.11 -9.10 -11.04
N ALA A 155 9.97 -9.71 -10.73
CA ALA A 155 9.93 -10.96 -9.98
C ALA A 155 10.31 -12.21 -10.82
N GLY A 156 10.19 -12.15 -12.15
CA GLY A 156 10.54 -13.23 -13.08
C GLY A 156 12.04 -13.33 -13.43
N GLY A 157 12.84 -12.31 -13.10
CA GLY A 157 14.24 -12.13 -13.50
C GLY A 157 15.34 -12.94 -12.78
N ALA A 158 15.06 -14.13 -12.20
CA ALA A 158 16.03 -15.03 -11.53
C ALA A 158 16.31 -14.75 -10.01
N PRO A 159 17.02 -15.66 -9.29
CA PRO A 159 16.86 -15.84 -7.84
C PRO A 159 17.38 -14.66 -7.03
N ARG A 160 16.53 -14.17 -6.11
CA ARG A 160 16.86 -13.11 -5.15
C ARG A 160 17.94 -13.58 -4.16
N THR A 161 19.19 -13.55 -4.59
CA THR A 161 20.34 -13.58 -3.69
C THR A 161 20.52 -12.17 -3.14
N SER A 162 19.92 -11.91 -1.98
CA SER A 162 20.22 -10.77 -1.07
C SER A 162 20.01 -9.33 -1.58
N ALA A 163 19.07 -8.63 -0.92
CA ALA A 163 19.20 -7.23 -0.49
C ALA A 163 19.33 -6.10 -1.54
N ALA A 164 18.48 -6.06 -2.56
CA ALA A 164 18.09 -4.79 -3.21
C ALA A 164 16.61 -4.49 -2.89
N PRO A 165 16.22 -3.22 -2.67
CA PRO A 165 14.81 -2.87 -2.50
C PRO A 165 14.09 -3.15 -3.81
N SER A 166 13.33 -4.25 -3.85
CA SER A 166 12.42 -4.52 -4.95
C SER A 166 11.39 -3.41 -5.02
N THR A 167 11.10 -2.92 -6.21
CA THR A 167 10.00 -1.97 -6.50
C THR A 167 8.68 -2.45 -5.87
N GLY A 168 8.47 -3.76 -5.76
CA GLY A 168 7.35 -4.37 -5.04
C GLY A 168 7.29 -4.08 -3.53
N THR A 169 8.43 -3.85 -2.86
CA THR A 169 8.46 -3.40 -1.46
C THR A 169 7.96 -1.96 -1.35
N ASP A 170 8.35 -1.09 -2.27
CA ASP A 170 7.89 0.29 -2.31
C ASP A 170 6.40 0.38 -2.70
N ALA A 171 5.95 -0.44 -3.65
CA ALA A 171 4.54 -0.52 -4.05
C ALA A 171 3.65 -1.10 -2.94
N TRP A 172 4.11 -2.15 -2.25
CA TRP A 172 3.45 -2.70 -1.06
C TRP A 172 3.37 -1.67 0.06
N THR A 173 4.46 -0.94 0.33
CA THR A 173 4.51 0.08 1.37
C THR A 173 3.56 1.24 1.05
N ARG A 174 3.49 1.65 -0.22
CA ARG A 174 2.51 2.64 -0.70
C ARG A 174 1.07 2.16 -0.52
N PHE A 175 0.75 0.92 -0.89
CA PHE A 175 -0.59 0.37 -0.67
C PHE A 175 -0.96 0.30 0.83
N ALA A 176 -0.05 -0.21 1.66
CA ALA A 176 -0.25 -0.30 3.11
C ALA A 176 -0.48 1.09 3.72
N ALA A 177 0.19 2.12 3.22
CA ALA A 177 0.00 3.50 3.64
C ALA A 177 -1.35 4.09 3.18
N LEU A 178 -1.79 3.80 1.94
CA LEU A 178 -3.04 4.31 1.37
C LEU A 178 -4.30 3.75 2.05
N ARG A 179 -4.19 2.60 2.70
CA ARG A 179 -5.30 1.90 3.38
C ARG A 179 -5.07 1.74 4.89
N ALA A 180 -4.09 2.46 5.45
CA ALA A 180 -3.91 2.52 6.91
C ALA A 180 -5.16 3.12 7.56
N PRO A 181 -5.61 2.62 8.73
CA PRO A 181 -6.63 3.31 9.51
C PRO A 181 -6.17 4.74 9.78
N LEU A 182 -7.07 5.73 9.70
CA LEU A 182 -6.75 7.11 10.09
C LEU A 182 -6.07 7.10 11.47
N PRO A 183 -5.00 7.88 11.69
CA PRO A 183 -4.37 7.97 12.99
C PRO A 183 -5.44 8.33 14.03
N SER A 184 -5.47 7.59 15.14
CA SER A 184 -6.42 7.82 16.22
C SER A 184 -6.29 9.28 16.68
N VAL A 185 -7.37 10.06 16.57
CA VAL A 185 -7.39 11.41 17.13
C VAL A 185 -7.12 11.27 18.63
N PRO A 186 -6.07 11.89 19.19
CA PRO A 186 -5.83 11.79 20.61
C PRO A 186 -7.03 12.36 21.35
N THR A 187 -7.72 11.50 22.11
CA THR A 187 -8.79 11.90 23.01
C THR A 187 -8.18 12.85 24.03
N GLN A 188 -8.44 14.15 23.90
CA GLN A 188 -8.11 15.10 24.95
C GLN A 188 -9.05 14.82 26.12
N HIS A 189 -8.50 14.28 27.20
CA HIS A 189 -9.15 14.17 28.51
C HIS A 189 -8.86 15.41 29.34
#